data_AF-A0A7S3UX94-F1
#
_entry.id   AF-A0A7S3UX94-F1
#
_cell.length_a   1.000
_cell.length_b   1.000
_cell.length_c   1.000
_cell.angle_alpha   90.00
_cell.angle_beta   90.00
_cell.angle_gamma   90.00
#
_symmetry.space_group_name_H-M   'P 1'
#
loop_
_entity.id
_entity.type
_entity.pdbx_description
1 polymer ?
#
loop_
_entity_poly.entity_id
_entity_poly.type
_entity_poly.pdbx_seq_one_letter_code
_entity_poly.pdbx_strand_id
1 'polypeptide(L)'
;GEDICAPPRDPAEDARAEEMIKRALLVGNFEAAVQCCLKNGQMADALILASCGGAELWASTQARYFEAAGTRRPFLDLMACIIKSELGELVGANALGAWEETLAILSTYAKSDEFPVLCEALAARLEGEARDAAAATLCYMCAVNVPKTVGVWLRDLRAANLARGRLDPAALHAMVEKVLVFSQAEPDADLGPEVAAAFADYAQQLAAQGELETAAKYCGGGGGEGAA
;
A
#
# COMPACT_ATOMS: atom_id res chain seq x y z
N GLY A 1 -19.73 23.26 -8.90
CA GLY A 1 -20.21 23.88 -10.14
C GLY A 1 -19.07 24.70 -10.72
N GLU A 2 -19.01 24.82 -12.04
CA GLU A 2 -17.97 25.50 -12.84
C GLU A 2 -16.68 24.66 -12.99
N ASP A 3 -16.19 24.21 -14.14
CA ASP A 3 -16.54 24.39 -15.55
C ASP A 3 -16.21 23.07 -16.29
N ILE A 4 -17.17 22.49 -17.00
CA ILE A 4 -16.94 21.44 -18.02
C ILE A 4 -16.61 22.10 -19.37
N CYS A 5 -16.38 23.42 -19.38
CA CYS A 5 -16.32 24.22 -20.60
C CYS A 5 -14.99 24.03 -21.34
N ALA A 6 -14.99 23.08 -22.26
CA ALA A 6 -14.27 23.25 -23.52
C ALA A 6 -14.66 24.60 -24.13
N PRO A 7 -13.78 25.28 -24.88
CA PRO A 7 -14.10 26.56 -25.51
C PRO A 7 -15.40 26.46 -26.31
N PRO A 8 -16.20 27.55 -26.41
CA PRO A 8 -17.45 27.55 -27.16
C PRO A 8 -17.16 27.11 -28.59
N ARG A 9 -17.72 25.96 -28.99
CA ARG A 9 -17.51 25.36 -30.30
C ARG A 9 -18.42 25.98 -31.33
N ASP A 10 -18.00 25.88 -32.59
CA ASP A 10 -18.81 26.30 -33.72
C ASP A 10 -20.03 25.37 -33.82
N PRO A 11 -21.28 25.88 -33.77
CA PRO A 11 -22.49 25.07 -33.88
C PRO A 11 -22.52 24.20 -35.15
N ALA A 12 -21.82 24.60 -36.21
CA ALA A 12 -21.71 23.83 -37.44
C ALA A 12 -20.84 22.56 -37.29
N GLU A 13 -19.82 22.59 -36.43
CA GLU A 13 -18.97 21.43 -36.15
C GLU A 13 -19.69 20.41 -35.27
N ASP A 14 -20.45 20.88 -34.28
CA ASP A 14 -21.26 20.02 -33.41
C ASP A 14 -22.38 19.32 -34.20
N ALA A 15 -23.05 20.00 -35.13
CA ALA A 15 -24.07 19.38 -35.98
C ALA A 15 -23.49 18.31 -36.93
N ARG A 16 -22.30 18.55 -37.50
CA ARG A 16 -21.60 17.56 -38.34
C ARG A 16 -21.14 16.35 -37.53
N ALA A 17 -20.64 16.59 -36.32
CA ALA A 17 -20.29 15.54 -35.38
C ALA A 17 -21.48 14.66 -35.02
N GLU A 18 -22.62 15.27 -34.70
CA GLU A 18 -23.84 14.57 -34.35
C GLU A 18 -24.36 13.71 -35.52
N GLU A 19 -24.30 14.21 -36.75
CA GLU A 19 -24.64 13.43 -37.95
C GLU A 19 -23.71 12.22 -38.13
N MET A 20 -22.39 12.41 -37.97
CA MET A 20 -21.41 11.33 -38.07
C MET A 20 -21.62 10.26 -36.99
N ILE A 21 -21.88 10.67 -35.74
CA ILE A 21 -22.18 9.76 -34.62
C ILE A 21 -23.46 8.97 -34.92
N LYS A 22 -24.54 9.62 -35.36
CA LYS A 22 -25.79 8.95 -35.75
C LYS A 22 -25.56 7.92 -36.85
N ARG A 23 -24.78 8.25 -37.89
CA ARG A 23 -24.45 7.31 -38.98
C ARG A 23 -23.63 6.13 -38.48
N ALA A 24 -22.66 6.34 -37.60
CA ALA A 24 -21.87 5.26 -37.00
C ALA A 24 -22.74 4.31 -36.16
N LEU A 25 -23.71 4.86 -35.40
CA LEU A 25 -24.67 4.08 -34.62
C LEU A 25 -25.62 3.26 -35.48
N LEU A 26 -26.09 3.79 -36.61
CA LEU A 26 -26.97 3.06 -37.54
C LEU A 26 -26.30 1.81 -38.14
N VAL A 27 -24.98 1.82 -38.27
CA VAL A 27 -24.18 0.69 -38.78
C VAL A 27 -23.68 -0.20 -37.63
N GLY A 28 -23.96 0.15 -36.37
CA GLY A 28 -23.47 -0.56 -35.18
C GLY A 28 -21.98 -0.38 -34.91
N ASN A 29 -21.33 0.61 -35.52
CA ASN A 29 -19.90 0.88 -35.34
C ASN A 29 -19.69 1.84 -34.16
N PHE A 30 -19.68 1.29 -32.95
CA PHE A 30 -19.48 2.06 -31.71
C PHE A 30 -18.07 2.64 -31.60
N GLU A 31 -17.06 1.99 -32.16
CA GLU A 31 -15.67 2.47 -32.13
C GLU A 31 -15.53 3.80 -32.88
N ALA A 32 -16.09 3.90 -34.09
CA ALA A 32 -16.09 5.14 -34.86
C ALA A 32 -16.84 6.26 -34.15
N ALA A 33 -17.97 5.94 -33.49
CA ALA A 33 -18.75 6.90 -32.73
C ALA A 33 -17.96 7.46 -31.53
N VAL A 34 -17.30 6.59 -30.76
CA VAL A 34 -16.45 6.97 -29.62
C VAL A 34 -15.27 7.84 -30.08
N GLN A 35 -14.58 7.47 -31.16
CA GLN A 35 -13.47 8.27 -31.70
C GLN A 35 -13.92 9.67 -32.12
N CYS A 36 -15.12 9.80 -32.67
CA CYS A 36 -15.70 11.10 -33.03
C CYS A 36 -15.95 11.95 -31.77
N CYS A 37 -16.57 11.37 -30.74
CA CYS A 37 -16.79 12.06 -29.46
C CYS A 37 -15.48 12.48 -28.77
N LEU A 38 -14.45 11.63 -28.77
CA LEU A 38 -13.14 11.94 -28.18
C LEU A 38 -12.44 13.10 -28.90
N LYS A 39 -12.45 13.10 -30.24
CA LYS A 39 -11.89 14.21 -31.05
C LYS A 39 -12.60 15.52 -30.78
N ASN A 40 -13.90 15.44 -30.56
CA ASN A 40 -14.72 16.58 -30.19
C ASN A 40 -14.76 16.79 -28.69
N GLY A 41 -13.83 16.27 -27.88
CA GLY A 41 -13.79 16.46 -26.42
C GLY A 41 -15.10 16.19 -25.65
N GLN A 42 -16.05 15.46 -26.24
CA GLN A 42 -17.31 15.04 -25.63
C GLN A 42 -17.06 13.77 -24.82
N MET A 43 -16.30 13.92 -23.74
CA MET A 43 -15.79 12.77 -22.98
C MET A 43 -16.91 11.95 -22.30
N ALA A 44 -17.98 12.61 -21.84
CA ALA A 44 -19.12 11.94 -21.23
C ALA A 44 -19.87 11.05 -22.25
N ASP A 45 -20.13 11.60 -23.44
CA ASP A 45 -20.80 10.88 -24.53
C ASP A 45 -19.93 9.70 -25.01
N ALA A 46 -18.61 9.90 -25.12
CA ALA A 46 -17.66 8.85 -25.47
C ALA A 46 -17.71 7.68 -24.49
N LEU A 47 -17.75 7.93 -23.18
CA LEU A 47 -17.85 6.88 -22.17
C LEU A 47 -19.18 6.13 -22.29
N ILE A 48 -20.32 6.83 -22.41
CA ILE A 48 -21.63 6.19 -22.55
C ILE A 48 -21.65 5.27 -23.78
N LEU A 49 -21.15 5.74 -24.92
CA LEU A 49 -21.06 4.95 -26.15
C LEU A 49 -20.13 3.75 -26.01
N ALA A 50 -18.99 3.91 -25.33
CA ALA A 50 -18.04 2.83 -25.11
C ALA A 50 -18.63 1.70 -24.24
N SER A 51 -19.55 2.01 -23.32
CA SER A 51 -20.24 1.00 -22.50
C SER A 51 -21.08 0.03 -23.34
N CYS A 52 -21.55 0.47 -24.52
CA CYS A 52 -22.32 -0.36 -25.45
C CYS A 52 -21.42 -1.14 -26.43
N GLY A 53 -20.16 -0.76 -26.60
CA GLY A 53 -19.23 -1.33 -27.59
C GLY A 53 -18.32 -2.45 -27.07
N GLY A 54 -18.50 -2.89 -25.83
CA GLY A 54 -17.76 -4.00 -25.23
C GLY A 54 -16.58 -3.58 -24.34
N ALA A 55 -15.99 -4.55 -23.64
CA ALA A 55 -14.99 -4.31 -22.61
C ALA A 55 -13.68 -3.69 -23.14
N GLU A 56 -13.25 -4.08 -24.34
CA GLU A 56 -12.04 -3.56 -24.97
C GLU A 56 -12.18 -2.08 -25.34
N LEU A 57 -13.31 -1.69 -25.97
CA LEU A 57 -13.59 -0.31 -26.31
C LEU A 57 -13.75 0.56 -25.06
N TRP A 58 -14.41 0.02 -24.02
CA TRP A 58 -14.55 0.68 -22.73
C TRP A 58 -13.19 0.99 -22.08
N ALA A 59 -12.29 -0.01 -22.00
CA ALA A 59 -10.97 0.16 -21.42
C ALA A 59 -10.11 1.20 -22.18
N SER A 60 -10.11 1.13 -23.51
CA SER A 60 -9.40 2.09 -24.38
C SER A 60 -9.92 3.53 -24.20
N THR A 61 -11.24 3.69 -24.07
CA THR A 61 -11.88 5.00 -23.87
C THR A 61 -11.59 5.57 -22.49
N GLN A 62 -11.63 4.73 -21.45
CA GLN A 62 -11.23 5.13 -20.09
C GLN A 62 -9.77 5.59 -20.04
N ALA A 63 -8.84 4.85 -20.65
CA ALA A 63 -7.42 5.22 -20.68
C ALA A 63 -7.22 6.62 -21.27
N ARG A 64 -7.86 6.91 -22.42
CA ARG A 64 -7.81 8.24 -23.04
C ARG A 64 -8.46 9.33 -22.19
N TYR A 65 -9.53 9.01 -21.45
CA TYR A 65 -10.14 9.94 -20.51
C TYR A 65 -9.17 10.30 -19.38
N PHE A 66 -8.49 9.30 -18.79
CA PHE A 66 -7.50 9.53 -17.75
C PHE A 66 -6.29 10.32 -18.26
N GLU A 67 -5.79 10.05 -19.45
CA GLU A 67 -4.71 10.84 -20.06
C GLU A 67 -5.12 12.31 -20.27
N ALA A 68 -6.33 12.55 -20.78
CA ALA A 68 -6.82 13.90 -21.05
C ALA A 68 -7.18 14.69 -19.78
N ALA A 69 -7.68 14.02 -18.74
CA ALA A 69 -8.20 14.66 -17.53
C ALA A 69 -7.24 14.60 -16.32
N GLY A 70 -6.32 13.64 -16.28
CA GLY A 70 -5.38 13.38 -15.17
C GLY A 70 -4.49 14.57 -14.87
N THR A 71 -3.94 15.21 -15.91
CA THR A 71 -3.11 16.43 -15.80
C THR A 71 -3.78 17.58 -15.04
N ARG A 72 -5.12 17.59 -14.96
CA ARG A 72 -5.90 18.66 -14.33
C ARG A 72 -6.44 18.30 -12.95
N ARG A 73 -6.47 17.01 -12.58
CA ARG A 73 -7.18 16.51 -11.38
C ARG A 73 -6.44 15.30 -10.78
N PRO A 74 -5.66 15.48 -9.70
CA PRO A 74 -4.83 14.41 -9.13
C PRO A 74 -5.64 13.20 -8.61
N PHE A 75 -6.91 13.38 -8.23
CA PHE A 75 -7.76 12.25 -7.83
C PHE A 75 -8.08 11.30 -9.00
N LEU A 76 -8.06 11.79 -10.25
CA LEU A 76 -8.30 10.94 -11.42
C LEU A 76 -7.12 10.02 -11.69
N ASP A 77 -5.89 10.47 -11.40
CA ASP A 77 -4.70 9.62 -11.49
C ASP A 77 -4.75 8.50 -10.44
N LEU A 78 -5.17 8.83 -9.22
CA LEU A 78 -5.44 7.83 -8.18
C LEU A 78 -6.49 6.79 -8.63
N MET A 79 -7.62 7.28 -9.15
CA MET A 79 -8.69 6.42 -9.63
C MET A 79 -8.24 5.54 -10.80
N ALA A 80 -7.41 6.08 -11.71
CA ALA A 80 -6.82 5.32 -12.80
C ALA A 80 -5.95 4.17 -12.28
N CYS A 81 -5.07 4.44 -11.30
CA CYS A 81 -4.22 3.42 -10.69
C CYS A 81 -5.05 2.32 -10.02
N ILE A 82 -6.13 2.67 -9.31
CA ILE A 82 -7.03 1.71 -8.66
C ILE A 82 -7.74 0.84 -9.70
N ILE A 83 -8.28 1.45 -10.77
CA ILE A 83 -9.01 0.72 -11.82
C ILE A 83 -8.10 -0.21 -12.62
N LYS A 84 -6.86 0.22 -12.88
CA LYS A 84 -5.86 -0.58 -13.60
C LYS A 84 -5.13 -1.60 -12.70
N SER A 85 -5.41 -1.61 -11.40
CA SER A 85 -4.65 -2.38 -10.39
C SER A 85 -3.14 -2.09 -10.39
N GLU A 86 -2.73 -0.88 -10.79
CA GLU A 86 -1.32 -0.44 -10.84
C GLU A 86 -0.87 0.12 -9.47
N LEU A 87 -1.21 -0.57 -8.38
CA LEU A 87 -0.93 -0.09 -7.01
C LEU A 87 0.57 -0.01 -6.71
N GLY A 88 1.41 -0.77 -7.41
CA GLY A 88 2.86 -0.68 -7.29
C GLY A 88 3.43 0.65 -7.79
N GLU A 89 2.91 1.17 -8.90
CA GLU A 89 3.31 2.48 -9.42
C GLU A 89 2.85 3.60 -8.49
N LEU A 90 1.66 3.45 -7.90
CA LEU A 90 1.15 4.37 -6.88
C LEU A 90 2.10 4.45 -5.68
N VAL A 91 2.55 3.29 -5.17
CA VAL A 91 3.52 3.23 -4.06
C VAL A 91 4.85 3.88 -4.44
N GLY A 92 5.27 3.85 -5.70
CA GLY A 92 6.49 4.51 -6.17
C GLY A 92 6.36 6.01 -6.41
N ALA A 93 5.20 6.47 -6.90
CA ALA A 93 4.97 7.86 -7.30
C ALA A 93 4.51 8.76 -6.15
N ASN A 94 3.81 8.21 -5.14
CA ASN A 94 3.24 9.01 -4.08
C ASN A 94 4.29 9.64 -3.16
N ALA A 95 3.95 10.83 -2.67
CA ALA A 95 4.74 11.55 -1.68
C ALA A 95 4.68 10.85 -0.32
N LEU A 96 5.85 10.64 0.28
CA LEU A 96 5.97 9.94 1.57
C LEU A 96 5.39 10.73 2.76
N GLY A 97 5.07 12.01 2.59
CA GLY A 97 4.35 12.79 3.60
C GLY A 97 2.90 12.34 3.83
N ALA A 98 2.30 11.64 2.87
CA ALA A 98 0.92 11.12 2.94
C ALA A 98 0.90 9.57 2.88
N TRP A 99 1.87 8.93 3.54
CA TRP A 99 2.00 7.47 3.54
C TRP A 99 0.79 6.76 4.17
N GLU A 100 0.13 7.38 5.15
CA GLU A 100 -1.09 6.84 5.78
C GLU A 100 -2.23 6.69 4.77
N GLU A 101 -2.41 7.70 3.88
CA GLU A 101 -3.39 7.63 2.80
C GLU A 101 -3.04 6.51 1.82
N THR A 102 -1.75 6.38 1.47
CA THR A 102 -1.28 5.31 0.59
C THR A 102 -1.54 3.93 1.20
N LEU A 103 -1.25 3.75 2.50
CA LEU A 103 -1.51 2.50 3.22
C LEU A 103 -3.01 2.19 3.32
N ALA A 104 -3.85 3.20 3.52
CA ALA A 104 -5.31 3.03 3.52
C ALA A 104 -5.84 2.56 2.15
N ILE A 105 -5.30 3.10 1.06
CA ILE A 105 -5.62 2.67 -0.31
C ILE A 105 -5.18 1.22 -0.53
N LEU A 106 -3.96 0.86 -0.13
CA LEU A 106 -3.48 -0.52 -0.20
C LEU A 106 -4.40 -1.46 0.58
N SER A 107 -4.82 -1.08 1.78
CA SER A 107 -5.69 -1.89 2.64
C SER A 107 -7.10 -2.08 2.06
N THR A 108 -7.54 -1.16 1.20
CA THR A 108 -8.89 -1.18 0.60
C THR A 108 -8.93 -1.89 -0.75
N TYR A 109 -7.89 -1.72 -1.58
CA TYR A 109 -7.92 -2.10 -2.99
C TYR A 109 -6.89 -3.17 -3.38
N ALA A 110 -5.85 -3.41 -2.57
CA ALA A 110 -4.89 -4.46 -2.88
C ALA A 110 -5.53 -5.84 -2.69
N LYS A 111 -5.13 -6.79 -3.53
CA LYS A 111 -5.49 -8.20 -3.33
C LYS A 111 -4.70 -8.77 -2.16
N SER A 112 -5.23 -9.83 -1.55
CA SER A 112 -4.62 -10.43 -0.34
C SER A 112 -3.21 -10.96 -0.57
N ASP A 113 -2.88 -11.39 -1.79
CA ASP A 113 -1.56 -11.88 -2.21
C ASP A 113 -0.58 -10.75 -2.56
N GLU A 114 -1.09 -9.63 -3.08
CA GLU A 114 -0.28 -8.45 -3.45
C GLU A 114 -0.04 -7.50 -2.27
N PHE A 115 -0.94 -7.48 -1.29
CA PHE A 115 -0.93 -6.53 -0.17
C PHE A 115 0.38 -6.55 0.65
N PRO A 116 0.91 -7.71 1.09
CA PRO A 116 2.16 -7.74 1.85
C PRO A 116 3.33 -7.16 1.07
N VAL A 117 3.44 -7.49 -0.22
CA VAL A 117 4.53 -7.01 -1.10
C VAL A 117 4.47 -5.49 -1.29
N LEU A 118 3.27 -4.94 -1.45
CA LEU A 118 3.07 -3.50 -1.60
C LEU A 118 3.37 -2.74 -0.29
N CYS A 119 2.96 -3.30 0.85
CA CYS A 119 3.29 -2.76 2.17
C CYS A 119 4.80 -2.77 2.44
N GLU A 120 5.52 -3.83 2.04
CA GLU A 120 6.99 -3.88 2.13
C GLU A 120 7.67 -2.85 1.24
N ALA A 121 7.16 -2.66 0.01
CA ALA A 121 7.69 -1.64 -0.89
C ALA A 121 7.52 -0.23 -0.30
N LEU A 122 6.35 0.08 0.27
CA LEU A 122 6.10 1.34 0.96
C LEU A 122 7.02 1.50 2.19
N ALA A 123 7.18 0.44 2.99
CA ALA A 123 8.05 0.42 4.15
C ALA A 123 9.52 0.70 3.79
N ALA A 124 10.02 0.06 2.72
CA ALA A 124 11.39 0.26 2.25
C ALA A 124 11.64 1.71 1.79
N ARG A 125 10.66 2.34 1.13
CA ARG A 125 10.74 3.76 0.76
C ARG A 125 10.74 4.67 1.99
N LEU A 126 9.87 4.40 2.97
CA LEU A 126 9.81 5.16 4.22
C LEU A 126 11.13 5.06 5.00
N GLU A 127 11.75 3.89 5.07
CA GLU A 127 13.04 3.71 5.74
C GLU A 127 14.19 4.37 4.96
N GLY A 128 14.23 4.23 3.63
CA GLY A 128 15.34 4.72 2.81
C GLY A 128 15.30 6.22 2.50
N GLU A 129 14.15 6.72 2.03
CA GLU A 129 13.99 8.09 1.53
C GLU A 129 13.57 9.05 2.65
N ALA A 130 12.54 8.69 3.44
CA ALA A 130 12.02 9.54 4.52
C ALA A 130 12.79 9.39 5.84
N ARG A 131 13.56 8.30 6.00
CA ARG A 131 14.23 7.90 7.25
C ARG A 131 13.27 7.83 8.45
N ASP A 132 12.01 7.53 8.19
CA ASP A 132 10.99 7.38 9.23
C ASP A 132 10.87 5.90 9.61
N ALA A 133 11.65 5.52 10.62
CA ALA A 133 11.64 4.16 11.14
C ALA A 133 10.29 3.77 11.74
N ALA A 134 9.55 4.70 12.34
CA ALA A 134 8.27 4.39 12.98
C ALA A 134 7.20 4.07 11.92
N ALA A 135 7.08 4.92 10.90
CA ALA A 135 6.16 4.69 9.78
C ALA A 135 6.52 3.41 9.00
N ALA A 136 7.82 3.17 8.75
CA ALA A 136 8.28 1.96 8.10
C ALA A 136 7.93 0.69 8.90
N THR A 137 8.08 0.74 10.24
CA THR A 137 7.75 -0.40 11.10
C THR A 137 6.26 -0.75 11.02
N LEU A 138 5.37 0.25 11.00
CA LEU A 138 3.92 0.02 10.84
C LEU A 138 3.61 -0.67 9.50
N CYS A 139 4.24 -0.23 8.41
CA CYS A 139 4.07 -0.85 7.10
C CYS A 139 4.61 -2.30 7.07
N TYR A 140 5.75 -2.56 7.72
CA TYR A 140 6.27 -3.93 7.88
C TYR A 140 5.37 -4.82 8.73
N MET A 141 4.71 -4.28 9.76
CA MET A 141 3.72 -5.02 10.54
C MET A 141 2.51 -5.40 9.69
N CYS A 142 2.00 -4.48 8.86
CA CYS A 142 0.91 -4.77 7.93
C CYS A 142 1.28 -5.84 6.90
N ALA A 143 2.56 -5.93 6.52
CA ALA A 143 3.08 -6.98 5.65
C ALA A 143 3.39 -8.31 6.38
N VAL A 144 3.25 -8.37 7.70
CA VAL A 144 3.68 -9.51 8.54
C VAL A 144 5.17 -9.84 8.34
N ASN A 145 5.99 -8.84 8.01
CA ASN A 145 7.43 -9.03 7.85
C ASN A 145 8.11 -9.01 9.23
N VAL A 146 8.15 -10.19 9.87
CA VAL A 146 8.75 -10.38 11.19
C VAL A 146 10.23 -10.00 11.22
N PRO A 147 11.10 -10.46 10.30
CA PRO A 147 12.53 -10.14 10.37
C PRO A 147 12.83 -8.64 10.33
N LYS A 148 12.12 -7.88 9.47
CA LYS A 148 12.32 -6.43 9.35
C LYS A 148 11.77 -5.68 10.56
N THR A 149 10.56 -6.01 11.00
CA THR A 149 9.91 -5.38 12.16
C THR A 149 10.75 -5.55 13.41
N VAL A 150 11.18 -6.78 13.68
CA VAL A 150 12.02 -7.13 14.82
C VAL A 150 13.41 -6.50 14.72
N GLY A 151 13.97 -6.41 13.51
CA GLY A 151 15.22 -5.70 13.25
C GLY A 151 15.17 -4.22 13.67
N VAL A 152 14.04 -3.54 13.45
CA VAL A 152 13.87 -2.15 13.92
C VAL A 152 13.86 -2.08 15.45
N TRP A 153 13.12 -2.96 16.13
CA TRP A 153 13.09 -2.97 17.60
C TRP A 153 14.43 -3.35 18.23
N LEU A 154 15.21 -4.25 17.61
CA LEU A 154 16.58 -4.54 18.01
C LEU A 154 17.48 -3.31 17.87
N ARG A 155 17.32 -2.53 16.80
CA ARG A 155 18.05 -1.27 16.62
C ARG A 155 17.68 -0.25 17.70
N ASP A 156 16.40 -0.14 18.05
CA ASP A 156 15.93 0.74 19.13
C ASP A 156 16.50 0.31 20.50
N LEU A 157 16.50 -0.99 20.78
CA LEU A 157 17.12 -1.56 21.98
C LEU A 157 18.62 -1.24 22.04
N ARG A 158 19.35 -1.42 20.95
CA ARG A 158 20.79 -1.08 20.87
C ARG A 158 21.02 0.41 21.12
N ALA A 159 20.21 1.28 20.54
CA ALA A 159 20.31 2.72 20.74
C ALA A 159 20.07 3.11 22.21
N ALA A 160 19.07 2.51 22.86
CA ALA A 160 18.80 2.71 24.28
C ALA A 160 19.96 2.21 25.17
N ASN A 161 20.49 1.02 24.87
CA ASN A 161 21.64 0.45 25.59
C ASN A 161 22.89 1.33 25.47
N LEU A 162 23.15 1.88 24.27
CA LEU A 162 24.26 2.77 24.02
C LEU A 162 24.10 4.09 24.79
N ALA A 163 22.92 4.69 24.79
CA ALA A 163 22.63 5.93 25.51
C ALA A 163 22.83 5.78 27.03
N ARG A 164 22.50 4.59 27.57
CA ARG A 164 22.63 4.28 28.99
C ARG A 164 24.02 3.74 29.38
N GLY A 165 24.84 3.33 28.41
CA GLY A 165 26.14 2.67 28.61
C GLY A 165 26.04 1.26 29.21
N ARG A 166 24.83 0.69 29.28
CA ARG A 166 24.52 -0.64 29.83
C ARG A 166 23.18 -1.10 29.29
N LEU A 167 22.87 -2.37 29.46
CA LEU A 167 21.55 -2.92 29.12
C LEU A 167 20.45 -2.13 29.85
N ASP A 168 19.53 -1.54 29.08
CA ASP A 168 18.35 -0.87 29.59
C ASP A 168 17.22 -1.88 29.80
N PRO A 169 16.84 -2.19 31.05
CA PRO A 169 15.80 -3.17 31.33
C PRO A 169 14.43 -2.77 30.78
N ALA A 170 14.14 -1.46 30.69
CA ALA A 170 12.84 -0.99 30.18
C ALA A 170 12.76 -1.18 28.66
N ALA A 171 13.84 -0.88 27.94
CA ALA A 171 13.90 -1.11 26.49
C ALA A 171 13.88 -2.59 26.15
N LEU A 172 14.57 -3.42 26.94
CA LEU A 172 14.58 -4.87 26.78
C LEU A 172 13.18 -5.46 26.98
N HIS A 173 12.51 -5.09 28.07
CA HIS A 173 11.15 -5.53 28.35
C HIS A 173 10.18 -5.15 27.23
N ALA A 174 10.19 -3.87 26.81
CA ALA A 174 9.33 -3.41 25.73
C ALA A 174 9.60 -4.11 24.39
N MET A 175 10.85 -4.46 24.10
CA MET A 175 11.20 -5.22 22.91
C MET A 175 10.66 -6.65 22.98
N VAL A 176 10.89 -7.36 24.10
CA VAL A 176 10.42 -8.73 24.30
C VAL A 176 8.90 -8.82 24.21
N GLU A 177 8.17 -7.89 24.84
CA GLU A 177 6.71 -7.85 24.77
C GLU A 177 6.21 -7.65 23.34
N LYS A 178 6.79 -6.69 22.60
CA LYS A 178 6.43 -6.44 21.20
C LYS A 178 6.67 -7.66 20.32
N VAL A 179 7.83 -8.30 20.46
CA VAL A 179 8.17 -9.51 19.70
C VAL A 179 7.21 -10.65 20.04
N LEU A 180 6.92 -10.87 21.32
CA LEU A 180 6.04 -11.95 21.77
C LEU A 180 4.59 -11.77 21.30
N VAL A 181 4.08 -10.53 21.30
CA VAL A 181 2.73 -10.25 20.80
C VAL A 181 2.70 -10.39 19.27
N PHE A 182 3.73 -9.90 18.58
CA PHE A 182 3.76 -9.94 17.12
C PHE A 182 4.00 -11.36 16.58
N SER A 183 4.79 -12.18 17.25
CA SER A 183 4.99 -13.60 16.88
C SER A 183 3.72 -14.43 17.00
N GLN A 184 2.67 -13.96 17.67
CA GLN A 184 1.36 -14.64 17.64
C GLN A 184 0.68 -14.52 16.28
N ALA A 185 1.01 -13.48 15.49
CA ALA A 185 0.50 -13.33 14.13
C ALA A 185 1.16 -14.32 13.16
N GLU A 186 2.43 -14.67 13.40
CA GLU A 186 3.20 -15.64 12.61
C GLU A 186 4.03 -16.53 13.55
N PRO A 187 3.47 -17.62 14.09
CA PRO A 187 4.11 -18.44 15.13
C PRO A 187 5.38 -19.16 14.66
N ASP A 188 5.46 -19.46 13.37
CA ASP A 188 6.56 -20.20 12.75
C ASP A 188 7.69 -19.27 12.27
N ALA A 189 7.60 -17.96 12.52
CA ALA A 189 8.61 -17.01 12.08
C ALA A 189 9.95 -17.23 12.79
N ASP A 190 11.03 -17.34 12.01
CA ASP A 190 12.38 -17.33 12.55
C ASP A 190 12.73 -15.92 13.06
N LEU A 191 12.80 -15.80 14.39
CA LEU A 191 13.15 -14.57 15.08
C LEU A 191 14.67 -14.30 15.08
N GLY A 192 15.49 -15.30 14.73
CA GLY A 192 16.93 -15.18 14.67
C GLY A 192 17.65 -15.16 16.04
N PRO A 193 18.98 -15.32 16.03
CA PRO A 193 19.77 -15.55 17.24
C PRO A 193 19.89 -14.33 18.15
N GLU A 194 19.79 -13.12 17.61
CA GLU A 194 19.89 -11.88 18.39
C GLU A 194 18.67 -11.68 19.30
N VAL A 195 17.49 -12.08 18.82
CA VAL A 195 16.25 -12.05 19.60
C VAL A 195 16.32 -13.11 20.68
N ALA A 196 16.76 -14.32 20.36
CA ALA A 196 16.95 -15.39 21.34
C ALA A 196 17.90 -14.94 22.47
N ALA A 197 18.99 -14.24 22.15
CA ALA A 197 19.89 -13.66 23.14
C ALA A 197 19.18 -12.60 24.03
N ALA A 198 18.38 -11.71 23.44
CA ALA A 198 17.60 -10.73 24.20
C ALA A 198 16.57 -11.40 25.13
N PHE A 199 15.91 -12.47 24.68
CA PHE A 199 15.00 -13.26 25.51
C PHE A 199 15.74 -13.95 26.66
N ALA A 200 16.95 -14.45 26.44
CA ALA A 200 17.79 -15.03 27.49
C ALA A 200 18.22 -13.99 28.53
N ASP A 201 18.65 -12.80 28.08
CA ASP A 201 19.00 -11.68 28.96
C ASP A 201 17.78 -11.26 29.81
N TYR A 202 16.59 -11.26 29.22
CA TYR A 202 15.34 -10.94 29.90
C TYR A 202 14.95 -12.02 30.92
N ALA A 203 15.06 -13.29 30.56
CA ALA A 203 14.83 -14.42 31.47
C ALA A 203 15.79 -14.38 32.67
N GLN A 204 17.06 -14.01 32.45
CA GLN A 204 18.03 -13.82 33.53
C GLN A 204 17.63 -12.70 34.48
N GLN A 205 17.09 -11.58 33.97
CA GLN A 205 16.59 -10.49 34.82
C GLN A 205 15.37 -10.92 35.65
N LEU A 206 14.44 -11.68 35.07
CA LEU A 206 13.30 -12.24 35.80
C LEU A 206 13.73 -13.22 36.89
N ALA A 207 14.68 -14.11 36.57
CA ALA A 207 15.24 -15.05 37.53
C ALA A 207 15.94 -14.33 38.70
N ALA A 208 16.67 -13.25 38.42
CA ALA A 208 17.30 -12.41 39.45
C ALA A 208 16.29 -11.70 40.36
N GLN A 209 15.05 -11.50 39.90
CA GLN A 209 13.95 -10.93 40.70
C GLN A 209 13.17 -11.99 41.49
N GLY A 210 13.49 -13.28 41.32
CA GLY A 210 12.81 -14.41 41.99
C GLY A 210 11.66 -15.03 41.19
N GLU A 211 11.37 -14.52 39.99
CA GLU A 211 10.28 -14.98 39.10
C GLU A 211 10.72 -16.16 38.22
N LEU A 212 11.13 -17.27 38.83
CA LEU A 212 11.73 -18.42 38.14
C LEU A 212 10.76 -19.13 37.18
N GLU A 213 9.48 -19.27 37.56
CA GLU A 213 8.46 -19.90 36.71
C GLU A 213 8.20 -19.09 35.44
N THR A 214 8.20 -17.76 35.56
CA THR A 214 8.01 -16.84 34.43
C THR A 214 9.25 -16.81 33.55
N ALA A 215 10.45 -16.78 34.14
CA ALA A 215 11.73 -16.84 33.41
C ALA A 215 11.85 -18.12 32.55
N ALA A 216 11.41 -19.27 33.06
CA ALA A 216 11.47 -20.54 32.33
C ALA A 216 10.71 -20.51 31.00
N LYS A 217 9.59 -19.77 30.92
CA LYS A 217 8.79 -19.64 29.69
C LYS A 217 9.55 -18.92 28.57
N TYR A 218 10.43 -17.99 28.91
CA TYR A 218 11.23 -17.25 27.93
C TYR A 218 12.48 -18.01 27.46
N CYS A 219 12.95 -19.00 28.23
CA CYS A 219 14.04 -19.89 27.83
C CYS A 219 13.58 -21.03 26.88
N GLY A 220 12.30 -21.42 26.93
CA GLY A 220 11.75 -22.56 26.19
C GLY A 220 11.31 -22.26 24.76
N GLY A 221 11.32 -21.00 24.30
CA GLY A 221 10.83 -20.61 22.97
C GLY A 221 11.75 -20.94 21.79
N GLY A 222 12.90 -21.59 22.02
CA GLY A 222 13.94 -21.82 21.01
C GLY A 222 14.07 -23.26 20.50
N GLY A 223 13.20 -24.18 20.90
CA GLY A 223 13.28 -25.56 20.44
C GLY A 223 12.00 -26.31 20.79
N GLY A 224 11.30 -26.80 19.77
CA GLY A 224 10.01 -27.43 19.93
C GLY A 224 10.01 -28.56 20.96
N GLU A 225 8.98 -28.56 21.79
CA GLU A 225 8.32 -29.76 22.29
C GLU A 225 6.88 -29.38 22.65
N GLY A 226 5.92 -29.95 21.93
CA GLY A 226 4.50 -29.88 22.30
C GLY A 226 4.18 -30.85 23.42
N ALA A 227 3.12 -30.54 24.18
CA ALA A 227 2.12 -31.47 24.72
C ALA A 227 1.44 -30.87 25.98
N ALA A 228 0.24 -30.32 25.78
CA ALA A 228 -1.00 -30.59 26.55
C ALA A 228 -2.04 -29.49 26.25
#